data_AF-A0A1F9SQ58-F1
#
_entry.id   AF-A0A1F9SQ58-F1
#
_cell.length_a   1.000
_cell.length_b   1.000
_cell.length_c   1.000
_cell.angle_alpha   90.00
_cell.angle_beta   90.00
_cell.angle_gamma   90.00
#
_symmetry.space_group_name_H-M   'P 1'
#
loop_
_entity.id
_entity.type
_entity.pdbx_description
1 polymer ?
#
loop_
_entity_poly.entity_id
_entity_poly.type
_entity_poly.pdbx_seq_one_letter_code
_entity_poly.pdbx_strand_id
1 'polypeptide(L)'
;MSHTGIIIFLTLLLTPAARAGGEKPYYFIAVQNGPYNSRAGAGQLADSYKALREMVKLADAQNARLTLLFAPQYAVYIASDPARLAELEGWKKTGHEIGAYHRGPETRAWDGYSDLPAAELARLRKEDGAAAARGHAQYFAALALLAPEIKTGCLPDKADKKFLAAAPPYEICRGARGKEGAAAAGVNGSVTVAGGEPLKKHLSSFHAADKAGIEAAEKEFSGLSSGVYGASFTSSQSEFGAFYVWLSFLKGLDPRGLRSRTVSAVVEGGLLPENKLAAAPASAKKEKQSAGLQPETPKAGLPRLKPVPSLYGEVGKQMYGPRTPIKKMERRGRCGDGVCDAFERAHPGRCARDCGK
;
A
#
# COMPACT_ATOMS: atom_id res chain seq x y z
N MET A 1 77.11 -3.32 24.34
CA MET A 1 76.29 -3.85 23.23
C MET A 1 74.91 -4.12 23.78
N SER A 2 73.90 -3.49 23.17
CA SER A 2 72.59 -3.17 23.75
C SER A 2 71.70 -4.38 24.05
N HIS A 3 71.06 -4.35 25.22
CA HIS A 3 69.86 -5.14 25.52
C HIS A 3 68.62 -4.40 25.02
N THR A 4 67.89 -4.99 24.09
CA THR A 4 66.59 -4.49 23.62
C THR A 4 65.49 -5.31 24.28
N GLY A 5 64.88 -4.75 25.33
CA GLY A 5 63.70 -5.32 25.97
C GLY A 5 62.44 -5.01 25.17
N ILE A 6 61.68 -6.06 24.83
CA ILE A 6 60.36 -5.96 24.21
C ILE A 6 59.33 -5.91 25.35
N ILE A 7 58.72 -4.74 25.55
CA ILE A 7 57.57 -4.55 26.45
C ILE A 7 56.30 -4.82 25.63
N ILE A 8 55.65 -5.95 25.89
CA ILE A 8 54.32 -6.27 25.33
C ILE A 8 53.28 -5.60 26.23
N PHE A 9 52.72 -4.48 25.76
CA PHE A 9 51.52 -3.88 26.36
C PHE A 9 50.30 -4.72 25.98
N LEU A 10 49.86 -5.58 26.88
CA LEU A 10 48.60 -6.29 26.78
C LEU A 10 47.46 -5.36 27.23
N THR A 11 46.94 -4.55 26.31
CA THR A 11 45.72 -3.76 26.54
C THR A 11 44.51 -4.70 26.58
N LEU A 12 44.10 -5.09 27.78
CA LEU A 12 42.78 -5.67 28.04
C LEU A 12 41.70 -4.63 27.69
N LEU A 13 41.20 -4.72 26.47
CA LEU A 13 39.93 -4.10 26.07
C LEU A 13 38.81 -4.84 26.79
N LEU A 14 38.43 -4.33 27.97
CA LEU A 14 37.14 -4.60 28.59
C LEU A 14 36.06 -4.13 27.61
N THR A 15 35.54 -5.04 26.79
CA THR A 15 34.32 -4.80 26.02
C THR A 15 33.20 -4.54 27.02
N PRO A 16 32.56 -3.36 27.03
CA PRO A 16 31.37 -3.18 27.83
C PRO A 16 30.36 -4.21 27.35
N ALA A 17 29.85 -5.03 28.28
CA ALA A 17 28.75 -5.93 28.02
C ALA A 17 27.62 -5.11 27.38
N ALA A 18 27.44 -5.33 26.07
CA ALA A 18 26.34 -4.76 25.33
C ALA A 18 25.07 -5.18 26.07
N ARG A 19 24.35 -4.21 26.63
CA ARG A 19 22.96 -4.40 27.02
C ARG A 19 22.28 -5.12 25.86
N ALA A 20 21.50 -6.16 26.18
CA ALA A 20 20.62 -6.85 25.25
C ALA A 20 19.57 -5.88 24.69
N GLY A 21 20.00 -4.97 23.83
CA GLY A 21 19.15 -4.24 22.92
C GLY A 21 18.85 -5.20 21.79
N GLY A 22 17.67 -5.82 21.82
CA GLY A 22 17.18 -6.62 20.71
C GLY A 22 17.38 -5.86 19.39
N GLU A 23 17.74 -6.58 18.35
CA GLU A 23 18.00 -6.00 17.05
C GLU A 23 16.77 -5.20 16.59
N LYS A 24 16.91 -3.89 16.37
CA LYS A 24 15.79 -3.07 15.91
C LYS A 24 15.21 -3.67 14.62
N PRO A 25 13.87 -3.71 14.47
CA PRO A 25 13.22 -4.31 13.31
C PRO A 25 13.63 -3.60 12.01
N TYR A 26 13.67 -4.37 10.93
CA TYR A 26 13.78 -3.81 9.58
C TYR A 26 12.44 -3.27 9.11
N TYR A 27 12.45 -2.51 8.02
CA TYR A 27 11.22 -2.04 7.39
C TYR A 27 11.36 -1.91 5.88
N PHE A 28 10.23 -2.01 5.19
CA PHE A 28 10.10 -1.59 3.80
C PHE A 28 8.94 -0.61 3.64
N ILE A 29 9.06 0.27 2.64
CA ILE A 29 8.04 1.24 2.28
C ILE A 29 7.70 1.05 0.81
N ALA A 30 6.43 0.75 0.53
CA ALA A 30 5.93 0.60 -0.84
C ALA A 30 5.10 1.81 -1.26
N VAL A 31 5.34 2.34 -2.45
CA VAL A 31 4.55 3.43 -3.03
C VAL A 31 3.77 2.88 -4.22
N GLN A 32 2.44 2.89 -4.12
CA GLN A 32 1.51 2.44 -5.15
C GLN A 32 1.22 3.60 -6.11
N ASN A 33 1.70 3.46 -7.34
CA ASN A 33 1.51 4.43 -8.41
C ASN A 33 0.38 3.93 -9.30
N GLY A 34 -0.81 4.50 -9.07
CA GLY A 34 -2.07 4.03 -9.65
C GLY A 34 -2.20 4.21 -11.17
N PRO A 35 -3.23 3.59 -11.77
CA PRO A 35 -3.38 3.56 -13.23
C PRO A 35 -3.99 4.81 -13.84
N TYR A 36 -4.68 5.66 -13.07
CA TYR A 36 -5.33 6.89 -13.57
C TYR A 36 -6.10 6.69 -14.89
N ASN A 37 -6.74 5.54 -15.07
CA ASN A 37 -7.38 5.14 -16.32
C ASN A 37 -8.80 5.76 -16.44
N SER A 38 -8.85 7.10 -16.54
CA SER A 38 -10.09 7.86 -16.70
C SER A 38 -9.90 9.02 -17.67
N ARG A 39 -10.99 9.66 -18.10
CA ARG A 39 -10.93 10.83 -19.01
C ARG A 39 -10.09 11.98 -18.45
N ALA A 40 -10.11 12.20 -17.12
CA ALA A 40 -9.29 13.20 -16.44
C ALA A 40 -7.92 12.65 -15.99
N GLY A 41 -7.62 11.41 -16.35
CA GLY A 41 -6.51 10.63 -15.83
C GLY A 41 -5.13 11.21 -16.08
N ALA A 42 -4.90 11.79 -17.26
CA ALA A 42 -3.60 12.34 -17.62
C ALA A 42 -3.14 13.46 -16.66
N GLY A 43 -4.06 14.37 -16.29
CA GLY A 43 -3.76 15.44 -15.33
C GLY A 43 -3.48 14.90 -13.93
N GLN A 44 -4.32 13.95 -13.49
CA GLN A 44 -4.14 13.30 -12.18
C GLN A 44 -2.83 12.52 -12.08
N LEU A 45 -2.43 11.86 -13.17
CA LEU A 45 -1.16 11.14 -13.26
C LEU A 45 0.01 12.13 -13.16
N ALA A 46 -0.03 13.25 -13.89
CA ALA A 46 1.01 14.28 -13.80
C ALA A 46 1.14 14.86 -12.38
N ASP A 47 0.04 15.11 -11.69
CA ASP A 47 0.06 15.61 -10.31
C ASP A 47 0.52 14.54 -9.30
N SER A 48 0.14 13.29 -9.52
CA SER A 48 0.67 12.14 -8.79
C SER A 48 2.17 11.96 -8.98
N TYR A 49 2.67 12.18 -10.19
CA TYR A 49 4.10 12.16 -10.49
C TYR A 49 4.86 13.21 -9.71
N LYS A 50 4.34 14.43 -9.60
CA LYS A 50 4.95 15.46 -8.74
C LYS A 50 5.01 15.01 -7.28
N ALA A 51 3.95 14.39 -6.76
CA ALA A 51 3.95 13.85 -5.40
C ALA A 51 4.98 12.72 -5.22
N LEU A 52 5.07 11.80 -6.19
CA LEU A 52 6.07 10.74 -6.19
C LEU A 52 7.49 11.29 -6.13
N ARG A 53 7.82 12.30 -6.95
CA ARG A 53 9.15 12.93 -6.95
C ARG A 53 9.53 13.48 -5.58
N GLU A 54 8.61 14.18 -4.91
CA GLU A 54 8.86 14.69 -3.57
C GLU A 54 8.95 13.57 -2.52
N MET A 55 8.17 12.49 -2.66
CA MET A 55 8.28 11.30 -1.79
C MET A 55 9.65 10.64 -1.91
N VAL A 56 10.14 10.45 -3.14
CA VAL A 56 11.47 9.87 -3.40
C VAL A 56 12.56 10.77 -2.85
N LYS A 57 12.51 12.07 -3.14
CA LYS A 57 13.46 13.07 -2.61
C LYS A 57 13.52 13.07 -1.08
N LEU A 58 12.37 12.96 -0.40
CA LEU A 58 12.32 12.86 1.06
C LEU A 58 12.94 11.55 1.57
N ALA A 59 12.69 10.43 0.88
CA ALA A 59 13.26 9.14 1.24
C ALA A 59 14.79 9.15 1.06
N ASP A 60 15.29 9.66 -0.08
CA ASP A 60 16.72 9.84 -0.34
C ASP A 60 17.41 10.69 0.74
N ALA A 61 16.79 11.82 1.12
CA ALA A 61 17.32 12.70 2.17
C ALA A 61 17.43 12.01 3.55
N GLN A 62 16.78 10.86 3.73
CA GLN A 62 16.80 10.05 4.95
C GLN A 62 17.46 8.68 4.76
N ASN A 63 18.08 8.44 3.60
CA ASN A 63 18.66 7.15 3.20
C ASN A 63 17.65 5.99 3.26
N ALA A 64 16.36 6.27 3.08
CA ALA A 64 15.30 5.28 3.06
C ALA A 64 15.10 4.76 1.63
N ARG A 65 15.10 3.44 1.47
CA ARG A 65 14.80 2.77 0.21
C ARG A 65 13.30 2.58 0.07
N LEU A 66 12.81 2.73 -1.15
CA LEU A 66 11.39 2.58 -1.49
C LEU A 66 11.23 1.46 -2.50
N THR A 67 10.08 0.79 -2.44
CA THR A 67 9.59 -0.10 -3.49
C THR A 67 8.50 0.62 -4.26
N LEU A 68 8.80 1.06 -5.48
CA LEU A 68 7.92 1.86 -6.32
C LEU A 68 7.10 0.93 -7.22
N LEU A 69 5.83 0.71 -6.87
CA LEU A 69 4.95 -0.18 -7.60
C LEU A 69 4.21 0.61 -8.69
N PHE A 70 4.43 0.31 -9.96
CA PHE A 70 3.87 1.06 -11.09
C PHE A 70 2.76 0.31 -11.79
N ALA A 71 1.68 1.03 -12.09
CA ALA A 71 0.70 0.64 -13.10
C ALA A 71 1.23 0.95 -14.52
N PRO A 72 0.75 0.25 -15.56
CA PRO A 72 1.21 0.43 -16.94
C PRO A 72 1.12 1.87 -17.47
N GLN A 73 0.09 2.63 -17.11
CA GLN A 73 -0.07 4.03 -17.52
C GLN A 73 1.07 4.90 -16.99
N TYR A 74 1.52 4.63 -15.77
CA TYR A 74 2.64 5.31 -15.15
C TYR A 74 3.95 4.97 -15.86
N ALA A 75 4.12 3.70 -16.27
CA ALA A 75 5.28 3.26 -17.02
C ALA A 75 5.37 3.92 -18.39
N VAL A 76 4.28 3.92 -19.16
CA VAL A 76 4.21 4.64 -20.44
C VAL A 76 4.41 6.13 -20.25
N TYR A 77 3.85 6.71 -19.17
CA TYR A 77 4.06 8.12 -18.85
C TYR A 77 5.55 8.40 -18.66
N ILE A 78 6.24 7.74 -17.73
CA ILE A 78 7.68 7.97 -17.48
C ILE A 78 8.51 7.75 -18.75
N ALA A 79 8.30 6.62 -19.45
CA ALA A 79 9.12 6.24 -20.60
C ALA A 79 8.94 7.14 -21.84
N SER A 80 7.84 7.90 -21.92
CA SER A 80 7.59 8.81 -23.04
C SER A 80 8.41 10.11 -22.98
N ASP A 81 9.21 10.32 -21.94
CA ASP A 81 10.05 11.51 -21.77
C ASP A 81 11.43 11.15 -21.20
N PRO A 82 12.52 11.44 -21.95
CA PRO A 82 13.87 11.12 -21.52
C PRO A 82 14.26 11.69 -20.16
N ALA A 83 13.72 12.86 -19.76
CA ALA A 83 14.04 13.46 -18.47
C ALA A 83 13.44 12.67 -17.30
N ARG A 84 12.21 12.18 -17.46
CA ARG A 84 11.53 11.34 -16.45
C ARG A 84 12.17 9.96 -16.36
N LEU A 85 12.58 9.40 -17.51
CA LEU A 85 13.32 8.15 -17.53
C LEU A 85 14.70 8.28 -16.86
N ALA A 86 15.43 9.36 -17.13
CA ALA A 86 16.72 9.63 -16.47
C ALA A 86 16.57 9.82 -14.94
N GLU A 87 15.48 10.46 -14.51
CA GLU A 87 15.13 10.60 -13.10
C GLU A 87 14.88 9.23 -12.44
N LEU A 88 14.09 8.35 -13.08
CA LEU A 88 13.88 6.98 -12.61
C LEU A 88 15.19 6.18 -12.50
N GLU A 89 16.09 6.30 -13.47
CA GLU A 89 17.41 5.66 -13.40
C GLU A 89 18.24 6.22 -12.24
N GLY A 90 18.07 7.50 -11.90
CA GLY A 90 18.61 8.09 -10.67
C GLY A 90 18.07 7.39 -9.41
N TRP A 91 16.75 7.17 -9.34
CA TRP A 91 16.12 6.49 -8.20
C TRP A 91 16.61 5.04 -8.04
N LYS A 92 16.82 4.32 -9.15
CA LYS A 92 17.40 2.97 -9.11
C LYS A 92 18.82 2.97 -8.55
N LYS A 93 19.63 3.97 -8.91
CA LYS A 93 21.01 4.13 -8.40
C LYS A 93 21.07 4.47 -6.91
N THR A 94 20.06 5.15 -6.36
CA THR A 94 19.96 5.39 -4.91
C THR A 94 19.36 4.20 -4.14
N GLY A 95 19.00 3.12 -4.85
CA GLY A 95 18.60 1.85 -4.25
C GLY A 95 17.09 1.67 -4.11
N HIS A 96 16.29 2.47 -4.83
CA HIS A 96 14.85 2.20 -4.95
C HIS A 96 14.58 1.02 -5.90
N GLU A 97 13.59 0.21 -5.56
CA GLU A 97 13.13 -0.92 -6.35
C GLU A 97 11.95 -0.52 -7.24
N ILE A 98 11.89 -1.07 -8.46
CA ILE A 98 10.76 -0.93 -9.38
C ILE A 98 9.92 -2.21 -9.30
N GLY A 99 8.61 -2.06 -9.09
CA GLY A 99 7.67 -3.18 -8.99
C GLY A 99 6.40 -2.96 -9.81
N ALA A 100 5.54 -3.97 -9.83
CA ALA A 100 4.25 -3.96 -10.52
C ALA A 100 3.10 -3.55 -9.59
N TYR A 101 2.19 -2.72 -10.09
CA TYR A 101 0.92 -2.44 -9.43
C TYR A 101 -0.23 -2.70 -10.41
N HIS A 102 -1.11 -3.64 -10.08
CA HIS A 102 -2.28 -3.96 -10.88
C HIS A 102 -3.53 -3.58 -10.11
N ARG A 103 -4.57 -3.15 -10.82
CA ARG A 103 -5.92 -3.08 -10.26
C ARG A 103 -6.85 -3.79 -11.20
N GLY A 104 -7.42 -4.90 -10.77
CA GLY A 104 -8.27 -5.74 -11.57
C GLY A 104 -9.60 -5.09 -12.03
N PRO A 105 -10.28 -5.76 -12.99
CA PRO A 105 -11.49 -5.27 -13.65
C PRO A 105 -12.70 -5.11 -12.72
N GLU A 106 -12.69 -5.74 -11.54
CA GLU A 106 -13.72 -5.56 -10.50
C GLU A 106 -13.69 -4.17 -9.86
N THR A 107 -12.61 -3.40 -10.06
CA THR A 107 -12.44 -2.09 -9.46
C THR A 107 -12.85 -0.95 -10.41
N ARG A 108 -13.32 0.16 -9.83
CA ARG A 108 -13.58 1.39 -10.62
C ARG A 108 -12.30 2.01 -11.19
N ALA A 109 -11.16 1.71 -10.58
CA ALA A 109 -9.85 2.18 -11.01
C ALA A 109 -9.10 1.11 -11.80
N TRP A 110 -9.82 0.29 -12.57
CA TRP A 110 -9.24 -0.76 -13.41
C TRP A 110 -8.20 -0.17 -14.37
N ASP A 111 -7.04 -0.81 -14.45
CA ASP A 111 -5.96 -0.38 -15.32
C ASP A 111 -6.12 -0.76 -16.80
N GLY A 112 -7.18 -1.49 -17.15
CA GLY A 112 -7.45 -1.90 -18.53
C GLY A 112 -6.79 -3.22 -18.94
N TYR A 113 -6.16 -3.93 -18.00
CA TYR A 113 -5.53 -5.22 -18.25
C TYR A 113 -6.28 -6.37 -17.56
N SER A 114 -6.43 -7.48 -18.26
CA SER A 114 -7.03 -8.72 -17.76
C SER A 114 -6.87 -9.82 -18.82
N ASP A 115 -6.75 -11.07 -18.37
CA ASP A 115 -6.80 -12.29 -19.19
C ASP A 115 -8.22 -12.89 -19.27
N LEU A 116 -9.23 -12.22 -18.71
CA LEU A 116 -10.63 -12.63 -18.83
C LEU A 116 -11.11 -12.49 -20.29
N PRO A 117 -11.89 -13.45 -20.80
CA PRO A 117 -12.55 -13.31 -22.10
C PRO A 117 -13.46 -12.07 -22.13
N ALA A 118 -13.58 -11.42 -23.29
CA ALA A 118 -14.34 -10.17 -23.44
C ALA A 118 -15.80 -10.27 -22.93
N ALA A 119 -16.47 -11.39 -23.13
CA ALA A 119 -17.83 -11.61 -22.63
C ALA A 119 -17.90 -11.67 -21.08
N GLU A 120 -16.90 -12.27 -20.44
CA GLU A 120 -16.81 -12.33 -18.98
C GLU A 120 -16.47 -10.97 -18.39
N LEU A 121 -15.55 -10.24 -19.03
CA LEU A 121 -15.20 -8.88 -18.67
C LEU A 121 -16.40 -7.92 -18.80
N ALA A 122 -17.15 -7.99 -19.89
CA ALA A 122 -18.38 -7.22 -20.09
C ALA A 122 -19.39 -7.46 -18.97
N ARG A 123 -19.60 -8.74 -18.60
CA ARG A 123 -20.47 -9.14 -17.49
C ARG A 123 -19.97 -8.59 -16.16
N LEU A 124 -18.66 -8.66 -15.89
CA LEU A 124 -18.06 -8.19 -14.64
C LEU A 124 -18.20 -6.67 -14.50
N ARG A 125 -17.97 -5.93 -15.59
CA ARG A 125 -18.00 -4.46 -15.60
C ARG A 125 -19.40 -3.87 -15.79
N LYS A 126 -20.36 -4.67 -16.24
CA LYS A 126 -21.72 -4.22 -16.61
C LYS A 126 -21.67 -3.14 -17.69
N GLU A 127 -20.77 -3.32 -18.66
CA GLU A 127 -20.57 -2.43 -19.79
C GLU A 127 -21.00 -3.17 -21.07
N ASP A 128 -21.91 -2.58 -21.84
CA ASP A 128 -22.36 -3.12 -23.13
C ASP A 128 -21.25 -2.94 -24.17
N GLY A 129 -20.76 -4.05 -24.72
CA GLY A 129 -19.63 -4.05 -25.65
C GLY A 129 -18.29 -3.77 -24.95
N ALA A 130 -17.70 -4.79 -24.33
CA ALA A 130 -16.39 -4.64 -23.71
C ALA A 130 -15.34 -4.29 -24.78
N ALA A 131 -14.63 -3.19 -24.57
CA ALA A 131 -13.33 -3.01 -25.19
C ALA A 131 -12.46 -4.22 -24.82
N ALA A 132 -11.77 -4.79 -25.80
CA ALA A 132 -10.86 -5.90 -25.54
C ALA A 132 -9.81 -5.45 -24.51
N ALA A 133 -9.79 -6.09 -23.34
CA ALA A 133 -8.72 -5.91 -22.38
C ALA A 133 -7.40 -6.36 -22.99
N ARG A 134 -6.33 -5.69 -22.57
CA ARG A 134 -4.97 -6.16 -22.84
C ARG A 134 -4.64 -7.26 -21.83
N GLY A 135 -3.96 -8.32 -22.25
CA GLY A 135 -3.57 -9.42 -21.36
C GLY A 135 -2.35 -9.10 -20.50
N HIS A 136 -1.96 -10.05 -19.65
CA HIS A 136 -0.77 -9.94 -18.79
C HIS A 136 0.52 -9.72 -19.61
N ALA A 137 0.64 -10.29 -20.81
CA ALA A 137 1.82 -10.11 -21.66
C ALA A 137 2.02 -8.63 -22.03
N GLN A 138 0.95 -7.94 -22.42
CA GLN A 138 0.99 -6.50 -22.70
C GLN A 138 1.18 -5.67 -21.42
N TYR A 139 0.66 -6.13 -20.29
CA TYR A 139 0.87 -5.49 -18.98
C TYR A 139 2.37 -5.45 -18.63
N PHE A 140 3.05 -6.59 -18.68
CA PHE A 140 4.47 -6.67 -18.36
C PHE A 140 5.35 -6.02 -19.44
N ALA A 141 4.94 -6.05 -20.71
CA ALA A 141 5.64 -5.29 -21.76
C ALA A 141 5.62 -3.78 -21.50
N ALA A 142 4.52 -3.25 -20.96
CA ALA A 142 4.46 -1.83 -20.58
C ALA A 142 5.39 -1.53 -19.37
N LEU A 143 5.46 -2.43 -18.38
CA LEU A 143 6.37 -2.26 -17.24
C LEU A 143 7.85 -2.45 -17.61
N ALA A 144 8.14 -3.27 -18.62
CA ALA A 144 9.49 -3.51 -19.14
C ALA A 144 10.15 -2.22 -19.67
N LEU A 145 9.36 -1.18 -19.98
CA LEU A 145 9.86 0.15 -20.31
C LEU A 145 10.62 0.81 -19.16
N LEU A 146 10.36 0.41 -17.91
CA LEU A 146 11.01 0.95 -16.70
C LEU A 146 12.08 0.02 -16.14
N ALA A 147 11.78 -1.27 -16.10
CA ALA A 147 12.70 -2.31 -15.65
C ALA A 147 12.37 -3.62 -16.36
N PRO A 148 13.34 -4.27 -17.03
CA PRO A 148 13.08 -5.48 -17.81
C PRO A 148 12.70 -6.68 -16.93
N GLU A 149 13.12 -6.67 -15.66
CA GLU A 149 12.80 -7.70 -14.67
C GLU A 149 12.04 -7.08 -13.51
N ILE A 150 10.80 -7.50 -13.31
CA ILE A 150 9.95 -7.07 -12.19
C ILE A 150 9.79 -8.25 -11.23
N LYS A 151 10.41 -8.12 -10.05
CA LYS A 151 10.41 -9.17 -9.01
C LYS A 151 9.31 -9.00 -7.97
N THR A 152 8.92 -7.74 -7.74
CA THR A 152 7.94 -7.39 -6.71
C THR A 152 6.67 -6.83 -7.33
N GLY A 153 5.52 -7.15 -6.75
CA GLY A 153 4.27 -6.51 -7.11
C GLY A 153 3.21 -6.46 -6.02
N CYS A 154 2.17 -5.69 -6.30
CA CYS A 154 0.87 -5.81 -5.66
C CYS A 154 -0.17 -5.92 -6.77
N LEU A 155 -0.65 -7.15 -7.00
CA LEU A 155 -1.59 -7.46 -8.06
C LEU A 155 -2.84 -8.10 -7.48
N PRO A 156 -3.75 -7.35 -6.84
CA PRO A 156 -4.99 -7.91 -6.34
C PRO A 156 -5.96 -8.09 -7.51
N ASP A 157 -6.16 -9.34 -7.93
CA ASP A 157 -7.17 -9.68 -8.95
C ASP A 157 -7.96 -10.93 -8.55
N LYS A 158 -9.00 -10.73 -7.75
CA LYS A 158 -9.78 -11.86 -7.21
C LYS A 158 -10.61 -12.55 -8.30
N ALA A 159 -10.98 -11.80 -9.32
CA ALA A 159 -11.80 -12.29 -10.43
C ALA A 159 -10.94 -13.07 -11.42
N ASP A 160 -9.77 -12.55 -11.76
CA ASP A 160 -8.87 -13.10 -12.77
C ASP A 160 -7.67 -13.82 -12.15
N LYS A 161 -7.91 -15.06 -11.72
CA LYS A 161 -6.85 -15.93 -11.18
C LYS A 161 -5.74 -16.21 -12.20
N LYS A 162 -5.99 -16.09 -13.51
CA LYS A 162 -4.96 -16.28 -14.53
C LYS A 162 -4.00 -15.10 -14.54
N PHE A 163 -4.53 -13.89 -14.42
CA PHE A 163 -3.72 -12.69 -14.24
C PHE A 163 -2.89 -12.78 -12.96
N LEU A 164 -3.50 -13.22 -11.85
CA LEU A 164 -2.76 -13.52 -10.61
C LEU A 164 -1.64 -14.52 -10.83
N ALA A 165 -1.83 -15.55 -11.66
CA ALA A 165 -0.80 -16.56 -11.92
C ALA A 165 0.46 -15.94 -12.51
N ALA A 166 0.32 -14.91 -13.36
CA ALA A 166 1.42 -14.14 -13.93
C ALA A 166 2.08 -13.13 -12.96
N ALA A 167 1.61 -13.02 -11.71
CA ALA A 167 2.17 -12.07 -10.76
C ALA A 167 3.66 -12.33 -10.46
N PRO A 168 4.44 -11.27 -10.17
CA PRO A 168 5.84 -11.38 -9.77
C PRO A 168 6.05 -12.33 -8.58
N PRO A 169 7.26 -12.90 -8.42
CA PRO A 169 7.53 -13.87 -7.36
C PRO A 169 7.35 -13.31 -5.94
N TYR A 170 7.49 -12.00 -5.74
CA TYR A 170 7.30 -11.34 -4.44
C TYR A 170 6.05 -10.47 -4.45
N GLU A 171 5.09 -10.76 -3.58
CA GLU A 171 3.84 -10.01 -3.51
C GLU A 171 3.62 -9.38 -2.14
N ILE A 172 3.24 -8.10 -2.14
CA ILE A 172 2.97 -7.32 -0.93
C ILE A 172 1.55 -6.78 -0.83
N CYS A 173 0.67 -7.27 -1.68
CA CYS A 173 -0.71 -6.84 -1.69
C CYS A 173 -1.43 -7.21 -0.40
N ARG A 174 -2.42 -6.37 -0.05
CA ARG A 174 -3.17 -6.46 1.21
C ARG A 174 -3.70 -7.88 1.40
N GLY A 175 -3.04 -8.66 2.27
CA GLY A 175 -3.56 -9.93 2.73
C GLY A 175 -4.96 -9.71 3.28
N ALA A 176 -5.90 -10.56 2.91
CA ALA A 176 -7.27 -10.49 3.40
C ALA A 176 -7.23 -10.37 4.93
N ARG A 177 -7.73 -9.24 5.47
CA ARG A 177 -8.04 -9.14 6.89
C ARG A 177 -8.95 -10.31 7.24
N GLY A 178 -8.59 -11.06 8.28
CA GLY A 178 -9.51 -11.95 8.98
C GLY A 178 -9.36 -13.42 8.61
N LYS A 179 -8.44 -14.10 9.29
CA LYS A 179 -8.78 -15.28 10.10
C LYS A 179 -8.04 -15.16 11.43
N GLU A 180 -8.63 -15.66 12.51
CA GLU A 180 -8.01 -15.70 13.84
C GLU A 180 -6.58 -16.29 13.75
N GLY A 181 -5.61 -15.62 14.37
CA GLY A 181 -4.18 -15.95 14.28
C GLY A 181 -3.40 -15.24 13.16
N ALA A 182 -4.02 -14.38 12.36
CA ALA A 182 -3.30 -13.55 11.38
C ALA A 182 -2.42 -12.49 12.06
N ALA A 183 -1.17 -12.35 11.62
CA ALA A 183 -0.26 -11.29 12.07
C ALA A 183 -0.91 -9.91 11.87
N ALA A 184 -0.61 -8.96 12.77
CA ALA A 184 -1.05 -7.57 12.64
C ALA A 184 -0.63 -7.02 11.27
N ALA A 185 -1.49 -6.20 10.65
CA ALA A 185 -1.24 -5.73 9.29
C ALA A 185 0.11 -4.99 9.20
N GLY A 186 0.93 -5.39 8.22
CA GLY A 186 2.28 -4.85 8.03
C GLY A 186 3.36 -5.51 8.88
N VAL A 187 3.03 -6.29 9.92
CA VAL A 187 4.01 -7.02 10.73
C VAL A 187 4.37 -8.35 10.06
N ASN A 188 5.66 -8.55 9.80
CA ASN A 188 6.18 -9.77 9.19
C ASN A 188 7.22 -10.43 10.11
N GLY A 189 6.87 -11.59 10.66
CA GLY A 189 7.80 -12.49 11.34
C GLY A 189 8.31 -13.64 10.45
N SER A 190 7.73 -13.82 9.26
CA SER A 190 8.14 -14.80 8.26
C SER A 190 7.70 -14.35 6.86
N VAL A 191 8.35 -14.88 5.83
CA VAL A 191 7.89 -14.80 4.44
C VAL A 191 6.94 -15.98 4.20
N THR A 192 5.71 -15.70 3.80
CA THR A 192 4.75 -16.77 3.50
C THR A 192 5.02 -17.30 2.09
N VAL A 193 5.26 -18.60 1.96
CA VAL A 193 5.50 -19.24 0.67
C VAL A 193 4.24 -20.00 0.26
N ALA A 194 3.58 -19.55 -0.80
CA ALA A 194 2.42 -20.21 -1.38
C ALA A 194 2.86 -21.30 -2.37
N GLY A 195 2.24 -22.48 -2.27
CA GLY A 195 2.51 -23.60 -3.17
C GLY A 195 2.05 -23.35 -4.60
N GLY A 196 2.87 -23.79 -5.56
CA GLY A 196 2.69 -23.61 -7.00
C GLY A 196 4.05 -23.39 -7.68
N GLU A 197 4.18 -23.73 -8.97
CA GLU A 197 5.33 -23.36 -9.78
C GLU A 197 4.93 -22.19 -10.70
N PRO A 198 5.60 -21.02 -10.63
CA PRO A 198 6.70 -20.68 -9.72
C PRO A 198 6.22 -20.40 -8.28
N LEU A 199 7.10 -20.66 -7.30
CA LEU A 199 6.84 -20.37 -5.88
C LEU A 199 6.63 -18.88 -5.65
N LYS A 200 5.51 -18.51 -5.02
CA LYS A 200 5.21 -17.12 -4.65
C LYS A 200 5.49 -16.87 -3.19
N LYS A 201 6.14 -15.75 -2.92
CA LYS A 201 6.52 -15.30 -1.58
C LYS A 201 5.74 -14.04 -1.25
N HIS A 202 5.12 -14.04 -0.08
CA HIS A 202 4.23 -12.96 0.35
C HIS A 202 4.73 -12.30 1.63
N LEU A 203 4.68 -10.97 1.64
CA LEU A 203 4.85 -10.13 2.82
C LEU A 203 3.61 -9.25 2.99
N SER A 204 3.21 -8.97 4.23
CA SER A 204 2.16 -8.01 4.52
C SER A 204 2.69 -6.58 4.46
N SER A 205 1.91 -5.68 3.88
CA SER A 205 2.01 -4.24 4.11
C SER A 205 0.76 -3.69 4.78
N PHE A 206 0.91 -2.57 5.48
CA PHE A 206 -0.19 -1.78 6.02
C PHE A 206 -0.31 -0.46 5.25
N HIS A 207 -1.54 -0.06 4.91
CA HIS A 207 -1.79 1.17 4.18
C HIS A 207 -2.13 2.29 5.15
N ALA A 208 -1.14 3.12 5.47
CA ALA A 208 -1.22 4.15 6.51
C ALA A 208 -1.59 5.51 5.88
N ALA A 209 -2.74 5.57 5.21
CA ALA A 209 -3.12 6.69 4.33
C ALA A 209 -3.50 7.99 5.06
N ASP A 210 -3.79 7.92 6.35
CA ASP A 210 -4.27 9.06 7.14
C ASP A 210 -3.64 9.08 8.53
N LYS A 211 -3.99 10.10 9.33
CA LYS A 211 -3.48 10.28 10.70
C LYS A 211 -3.67 9.04 11.57
N ALA A 212 -4.87 8.45 11.55
CA ALA A 212 -5.16 7.27 12.38
C ALA A 212 -4.37 6.04 11.90
N GLY A 213 -4.19 5.91 10.58
CA GLY A 213 -3.31 4.91 9.99
C GLY A 213 -1.86 5.08 10.44
N ILE A 214 -1.34 6.30 10.44
CA ILE A 214 0.03 6.58 10.92
C ILE A 214 0.18 6.24 12.40
N GLU A 215 -0.73 6.70 13.25
CA GLU A 215 -0.70 6.39 14.69
C GLU A 215 -0.72 4.87 14.95
N ALA A 216 -1.53 4.13 14.17
CA ALA A 216 -1.54 2.67 14.24
C ALA A 216 -0.21 2.06 13.76
N ALA A 217 0.36 2.55 12.66
CA ALA A 217 1.63 2.05 12.14
C ALA A 217 2.80 2.30 13.10
N GLU A 218 2.87 3.49 13.70
CA GLU A 218 3.89 3.86 14.70
C GLU A 218 3.79 2.98 15.94
N LYS A 219 2.57 2.74 16.43
CA LYS A 219 2.32 1.87 17.57
C LYS A 219 2.77 0.43 17.31
N GLU A 220 2.36 -0.15 16.18
CA GLU A 220 2.73 -1.52 15.81
C GLU A 220 4.25 -1.64 15.63
N PHE A 221 4.88 -0.71 14.90
CA PHE A 221 6.33 -0.70 14.70
C PHE A 221 7.11 -0.59 16.00
N SER A 222 6.69 0.30 16.90
CA SER A 222 7.34 0.49 18.20
C SER A 222 7.23 -0.73 19.11
N GLY A 223 6.21 -1.58 18.90
CA GLY A 223 6.04 -2.84 19.61
C GLY A 223 6.92 -3.98 19.09
N LEU A 224 7.58 -3.83 17.94
CA LEU A 224 8.40 -4.89 17.36
C LEU A 224 9.80 -4.93 17.96
N SER A 225 10.16 -6.10 18.50
CA SER A 225 11.52 -6.41 18.96
C SER A 225 12.40 -7.03 17.88
N SER A 226 11.81 -7.52 16.78
CA SER A 226 12.48 -8.14 15.63
C SER A 226 11.53 -8.23 14.44
N GLY A 227 12.04 -8.69 13.29
CA GLY A 227 11.26 -8.90 12.07
C GLY A 227 11.25 -7.69 11.13
N VAL A 228 10.23 -7.63 10.26
CA VAL A 228 10.09 -6.57 9.26
C VAL A 228 8.71 -5.95 9.29
N TYR A 229 8.64 -4.61 9.33
CA TYR A 229 7.39 -3.89 9.13
C TYR A 229 7.25 -3.36 7.70
N GLY A 230 6.11 -3.63 7.08
CA GLY A 230 5.76 -3.14 5.75
C GLY A 230 4.74 -2.01 5.81
N ALA A 231 5.09 -0.84 5.28
CA ALA A 231 4.16 0.27 5.09
C ALA A 231 3.89 0.49 3.59
N SER A 232 2.70 0.97 3.25
CA SER A 232 2.32 1.29 1.88
C SER A 232 1.52 2.59 1.77
N PHE A 233 1.80 3.35 0.73
CA PHE A 233 1.19 4.66 0.45
C PHE A 233 0.85 4.74 -1.04
N THR A 234 -0.07 5.63 -1.41
CA THR A 234 -0.24 6.03 -2.81
C THR A 234 0.57 7.30 -3.09
N SER A 235 1.07 7.46 -4.30
CA SER A 235 1.73 8.69 -4.75
C SER A 235 0.71 9.80 -5.04
N SER A 236 -0.06 10.20 -4.03
CA SER A 236 -1.06 11.27 -4.13
C SER A 236 -0.75 12.40 -3.16
N GLN A 237 -1.21 13.61 -3.51
CA GLN A 237 -1.08 14.78 -2.63
C GLN A 237 -1.79 14.58 -1.28
N SER A 238 -2.90 13.85 -1.27
CA SER A 238 -3.64 13.53 -0.04
C SER A 238 -2.85 12.66 0.95
N GLU A 239 -1.97 11.78 0.45
CA GLU A 239 -1.20 10.86 1.31
C GLU A 239 0.23 11.36 1.60
N PHE A 240 0.68 12.42 0.94
CA PHE A 240 2.01 12.98 1.14
C PHE A 240 2.28 13.35 2.61
N GLY A 241 1.29 13.94 3.29
CA GLY A 241 1.40 14.27 4.71
C GLY A 241 1.60 13.04 5.61
N ALA A 242 0.84 11.97 5.36
CA ALA A 242 0.99 10.72 6.11
C ALA A 242 2.36 10.08 5.86
N PHE A 243 2.79 10.01 4.60
CA PHE A 243 4.12 9.53 4.22
C PHE A 243 5.25 10.33 4.89
N TYR A 244 5.14 11.65 4.94
CA TYR A 244 6.12 12.52 5.59
C TYR A 244 6.22 12.23 7.09
N VAL A 245 5.08 12.10 7.79
CA VAL A 245 5.07 11.79 9.23
C VAL A 245 5.69 10.42 9.47
N TRP A 246 5.34 9.41 8.68
CA TRP A 246 5.91 8.07 8.76
C TRP A 246 7.44 8.07 8.61
N LEU A 247 7.97 8.74 7.58
CA LEU A 247 9.41 8.87 7.38
C LEU A 247 10.07 9.60 8.55
N SER A 248 9.45 10.68 9.04
CA SER A 248 9.98 11.45 10.17
C SER A 248 10.07 10.61 11.45
N PHE A 249 9.06 9.78 11.71
CA PHE A 249 9.09 8.79 12.78
C PHE A 249 10.24 7.79 12.61
N LEU A 250 10.38 7.19 11.42
CA LEU A 250 11.46 6.25 11.13
C LEU A 250 12.84 6.88 11.25
N LYS A 251 13.03 8.13 10.84
CA LYS A 251 14.30 8.87 10.99
C LYS A 251 14.74 8.97 12.45
N GLY A 252 13.80 9.10 13.39
CA GLY A 252 14.10 9.09 14.82
C GLY A 252 14.65 7.75 15.31
N LEU A 253 14.26 6.65 14.66
CA LEU A 253 14.63 5.28 15.06
C LEU A 253 15.82 4.71 14.27
N ASP A 254 15.95 5.09 13.00
CA ASP A 254 16.98 4.69 12.04
C ASP A 254 17.50 5.91 11.24
N PRO A 255 18.27 6.81 11.86
CA PRO A 255 18.71 8.07 11.24
C PRO A 255 19.64 7.88 10.03
N ARG A 256 20.19 6.67 9.84
CA ARG A 256 21.10 6.32 8.73
C ARG A 256 20.43 5.43 7.68
N GLY A 257 19.16 5.08 7.83
CA GLY A 257 18.44 4.20 6.89
C GLY A 257 19.03 2.78 6.79
N LEU A 258 19.74 2.30 7.82
CA LEU A 258 20.41 0.99 7.79
C LEU A 258 19.43 -0.18 7.90
N ARG A 259 18.22 0.07 8.41
CA ARG A 259 17.12 -0.89 8.57
C ARG A 259 16.10 -0.80 7.44
N SER A 260 16.19 0.23 6.59
CA SER A 260 15.39 0.34 5.38
C SER A 260 15.79 -0.68 4.32
N ARG A 261 14.82 -1.43 3.80
CA ARG A 261 14.97 -2.41 2.73
C ARG A 261 13.88 -2.23 1.68
N THR A 262 14.18 -2.65 0.45
CA THR A 262 13.16 -2.91 -0.56
C THR A 262 12.54 -4.29 -0.31
N VAL A 263 11.42 -4.61 -0.96
CA VAL A 263 10.74 -5.90 -0.76
C VAL A 263 11.64 -7.06 -1.19
N SER A 264 12.23 -6.97 -2.39
CA SER A 264 13.18 -7.98 -2.85
C SER A 264 14.36 -8.13 -1.90
N ALA A 265 14.91 -7.02 -1.37
CA ALA A 265 16.02 -7.09 -0.42
C ALA A 265 15.65 -7.76 0.91
N VAL A 266 14.39 -7.69 1.35
CA VAL A 266 13.91 -8.44 2.53
C VAL A 266 13.90 -9.94 2.24
N VAL A 267 13.34 -10.32 1.08
CA VAL A 267 13.13 -11.72 0.71
C VAL A 267 14.44 -12.40 0.31
N GLU A 268 15.20 -11.80 -0.60
CA GLU A 268 16.48 -12.33 -1.12
C GLU A 268 17.60 -12.26 -0.07
N GLY A 269 17.54 -11.26 0.82
CA GLY A 269 18.47 -11.12 1.93
C GLY A 269 18.24 -12.10 3.08
N GLY A 270 17.18 -12.93 3.03
CA GLY A 270 16.87 -13.90 4.07
C GLY A 270 16.62 -13.27 5.44
N LEU A 271 16.08 -12.03 5.48
CA LEU A 271 15.87 -11.31 6.74
C LEU A 271 14.76 -11.91 7.61
N LEU A 272 13.97 -12.82 7.03
CA LEU A 272 12.87 -13.49 7.66
C LEU A 272 12.91 -14.99 7.31
N PRO A 273 12.52 -15.88 8.24
CA PRO A 273 12.33 -17.29 7.92
C PRO A 273 11.19 -17.47 6.91
N GLU A 274 11.25 -18.53 6.12
CA GLU A 274 10.16 -18.89 5.21
C GLU A 274 9.16 -19.83 5.91
N ASN A 275 7.87 -19.52 5.78
CA ASN A 275 6.77 -20.37 6.23
C ASN A 275 6.00 -20.90 5.02
N LYS A 276 6.15 -22.19 4.72
CA LYS A 276 5.43 -22.85 3.62
C LYS A 276 4.00 -23.14 4.07
N LEU A 277 3.02 -22.58 3.37
CA LEU A 277 1.62 -22.97 3.55
C LEU A 277 1.47 -24.44 3.15
N ALA A 278 1.02 -25.29 4.07
CA ALA A 278 0.66 -26.66 3.75
C ALA A 278 -0.37 -26.66 2.61
N ALA A 279 -0.13 -27.46 1.57
CA ALA A 279 -1.07 -27.61 0.48
C ALA A 279 -2.45 -27.97 1.06
N ALA A 280 -3.49 -27.23 0.66
CA ALA A 280 -4.85 -27.55 1.11
C ALA A 280 -5.11 -29.03 0.78
N PRO A 281 -5.58 -29.84 1.75
CA PRO A 281 -5.92 -31.23 1.46
C PRO A 281 -6.95 -31.21 0.33
N ALA A 282 -6.69 -31.98 -0.73
CA ALA A 282 -7.57 -32.12 -1.87
C ALA A 282 -8.97 -32.48 -1.36
N SER A 283 -9.86 -31.49 -1.29
CA SER A 283 -11.21 -31.72 -0.84
C SER A 283 -11.87 -32.61 -1.89
N ALA A 284 -12.12 -33.85 -1.49
CA ALA A 284 -12.89 -34.83 -2.22
C ALA A 284 -14.10 -34.13 -2.84
N LYS A 285 -14.22 -34.20 -4.17
CA LYS A 285 -15.45 -33.86 -4.89
C LYS A 285 -16.59 -34.61 -4.20
N LYS A 286 -17.40 -33.91 -3.40
CA LYS A 286 -18.71 -34.43 -3.00
C LYS A 286 -19.58 -34.39 -4.24
N GLU A 287 -19.58 -35.51 -4.93
CA GLU A 287 -20.53 -35.90 -5.96
C GLU A 287 -21.93 -35.68 -5.41
N LYS A 288 -22.66 -34.77 -6.07
CA LYS A 288 -24.02 -34.40 -5.68
C LYS A 288 -24.94 -35.52 -6.18
N GLN A 289 -25.07 -36.57 -5.39
CA GLN A 289 -26.05 -37.62 -5.64
C GLN A 289 -27.46 -37.05 -5.53
N SER A 290 -28.19 -37.14 -6.63
CA SER A 290 -29.61 -36.90 -6.76
C SER A 290 -30.42 -37.98 -6.01
N ALA A 291 -31.14 -37.58 -4.99
CA ALA A 291 -32.31 -38.27 -4.44
C ALA A 291 -33.20 -37.13 -3.92
N GLY A 292 -34.48 -37.00 -4.23
CA GLY A 292 -35.54 -37.96 -4.50
C GLY A 292 -36.76 -37.32 -3.83
N LEU A 293 -37.87 -37.19 -4.56
CA LEU A 293 -39.08 -36.50 -4.10
C LEU A 293 -39.70 -37.12 -2.84
N GLN A 294 -40.45 -36.27 -2.12
CA GLN A 294 -41.69 -36.47 -1.34
C GLN A 294 -41.61 -36.04 0.14
N PRO A 295 -42.74 -35.78 0.83
CA PRO A 295 -43.90 -34.96 0.45
C PRO A 295 -44.24 -33.91 1.54
N GLU A 296 -45.03 -32.89 1.17
CA GLU A 296 -45.51 -31.84 2.07
C GLU A 296 -46.44 -32.36 3.18
N THR A 297 -46.31 -31.81 4.39
CA THR A 297 -47.26 -31.96 5.52
C THR A 297 -47.41 -30.61 6.26
N PRO A 298 -48.52 -30.40 6.99
CA PRO A 298 -49.25 -29.13 6.96
C PRO A 298 -48.77 -28.08 7.98
N LYS A 299 -48.94 -26.81 7.61
CA LYS A 299 -48.68 -25.64 8.47
C LYS A 299 -49.60 -25.63 9.70
N ALA A 300 -49.03 -25.88 10.87
CA ALA A 300 -49.59 -25.44 12.14
C ALA A 300 -49.24 -23.95 12.34
N GLY A 301 -50.26 -23.09 12.36
CA GLY A 301 -50.11 -21.66 12.55
C GLY A 301 -49.67 -21.32 13.98
N LEU A 302 -48.47 -20.76 14.13
CA LEU A 302 -48.06 -20.09 15.35
C LEU A 302 -48.91 -18.82 15.55
N PRO A 303 -49.36 -18.54 16.79
CA PRO A 303 -50.14 -17.34 17.08
C PRO A 303 -49.31 -16.08 16.82
N ARG A 304 -49.84 -15.18 16.00
CA ARG A 304 -49.23 -13.87 15.70
C ARG A 304 -49.21 -13.03 16.97
N LEU A 305 -48.02 -12.82 17.52
CA LEU A 305 -47.78 -11.83 18.56
C LEU A 305 -48.06 -10.44 18.01
N LYS A 306 -48.83 -9.63 18.75
CA LYS A 306 -49.08 -8.22 18.41
C LYS A 306 -47.76 -7.44 18.48
N PRO A 307 -47.50 -6.51 17.55
CA PRO A 307 -46.30 -5.69 17.58
C PRO A 307 -46.25 -4.86 18.87
N VAL A 308 -45.13 -4.94 19.59
CA VAL A 308 -44.82 -4.02 20.69
C VAL A 308 -44.39 -2.70 20.05
N PRO A 309 -44.96 -1.54 20.42
CA PRO A 309 -44.53 -0.25 19.91
C PRO A 309 -43.05 -0.02 20.26
N SER A 310 -42.23 0.12 19.24
CA SER A 310 -40.83 0.50 19.41
C SER A 310 -40.74 1.95 19.90
N LEU A 311 -40.03 2.17 21.00
CA LEU A 311 -39.65 3.51 21.49
C LEU A 311 -38.61 4.21 20.60
N TYR A 312 -38.06 3.50 19.61
CA TYR A 312 -37.12 4.04 18.62
C TYR A 312 -37.74 3.86 17.23
N GLY A 313 -38.09 4.98 16.59
CA GLY A 313 -38.95 5.04 15.40
C GLY A 313 -38.55 4.15 14.20
N GLU A 314 -39.45 4.12 13.21
CA GLU A 314 -39.38 3.29 12.00
C GLU A 314 -37.99 3.28 11.33
N VAL A 315 -37.44 2.07 11.15
CA VAL A 315 -36.20 1.85 10.41
C VAL A 315 -36.42 2.24 8.95
N GLY A 316 -35.80 3.33 8.51
CA GLY A 316 -35.83 3.79 7.12
C GLY A 316 -36.12 5.27 6.91
N LYS A 317 -36.44 6.04 7.97
CA LYS A 317 -36.52 7.50 7.88
C LYS A 317 -35.28 8.15 8.46
N GLN A 318 -34.57 8.89 7.62
CA GLN A 318 -33.40 9.68 7.97
C GLN A 318 -33.84 10.78 8.97
N MET A 319 -33.45 10.65 10.24
CA MET A 319 -33.65 11.72 11.21
C MET A 319 -32.75 12.90 10.85
N TYR A 320 -33.35 14.02 10.46
CA TYR A 320 -32.67 15.31 10.46
C TYR A 320 -32.44 15.71 11.92
N GLY A 321 -31.17 15.71 12.33
CA GLY A 321 -30.77 16.25 13.64
C GLY A 321 -31.19 17.71 13.81
N PRO A 322 -31.17 18.23 15.05
CA PRO A 322 -31.59 19.59 15.35
C PRO A 322 -30.85 20.58 14.44
N ARG A 323 -31.62 21.43 13.75
CA ARG A 323 -31.11 22.52 12.92
C ARG A 323 -30.32 23.49 13.81
N THR A 324 -29.03 23.25 13.97
CA THR A 324 -28.10 24.33 14.32
C THR A 324 -28.16 25.36 13.20
N PRO A 325 -28.39 26.65 13.50
CA PRO A 325 -28.37 27.68 12.48
C PRO A 325 -27.01 27.63 11.79
N ILE A 326 -27.03 27.48 10.46
CA ILE A 326 -25.85 27.58 9.63
C ILE A 326 -25.32 29.01 9.83
N LYS A 327 -24.33 29.17 10.71
CA LYS A 327 -23.49 30.37 10.70
C LYS A 327 -22.96 30.48 9.28
N LYS A 328 -23.30 31.58 8.60
CA LYS A 328 -22.73 31.98 7.30
C LYS A 328 -21.25 31.56 7.30
N MET A 329 -20.86 30.69 6.37
CA MET A 329 -19.44 30.43 6.11
C MET A 329 -18.78 31.78 5.88
N GLU A 330 -18.01 32.23 6.86
CA GLU A 330 -17.17 33.40 6.72
C GLU A 330 -16.21 33.13 5.57
N ARG A 331 -16.17 34.10 4.64
CA ARG A 331 -15.46 34.00 3.37
C ARG A 331 -13.96 33.89 3.64
N ARG A 332 -13.43 32.67 3.61
CA ARG A 332 -11.98 32.40 3.62
C ARG A 332 -11.29 33.17 2.48
N GLY A 333 -10.11 33.71 2.75
CA GLY A 333 -9.33 34.55 1.84
C GLY A 333 -9.58 36.05 2.01
N ARG A 334 -9.99 36.51 3.20
CA ARG A 334 -10.18 37.94 3.49
C ARG A 334 -9.50 38.32 4.80
N CYS A 335 -9.10 39.58 4.88
CA CYS A 335 -8.56 40.18 6.09
C CYS A 335 -9.40 39.87 7.33
N GLY A 336 -8.76 39.43 8.41
CA GLY A 336 -9.41 39.07 9.68
C GLY A 336 -9.85 37.60 9.78
N ASP A 337 -9.57 36.76 8.77
CA ASP A 337 -9.80 35.32 8.84
C ASP A 337 -8.64 34.53 9.46
N GLY A 338 -7.58 35.22 9.92
CA GLY A 338 -6.37 34.64 10.51
C GLY A 338 -5.43 33.94 9.52
N VAL A 339 -5.92 33.55 8.33
CA VAL A 339 -5.16 32.87 7.28
C VAL A 339 -4.49 33.90 6.38
N CYS A 340 -5.23 34.92 5.92
CA CYS A 340 -4.66 36.02 5.15
C CYS A 340 -3.71 36.86 6.01
N ASP A 341 -4.02 37.06 7.30
CA ASP A 341 -3.20 37.86 8.22
C ASP A 341 -1.82 37.24 8.50
N ALA A 342 -1.73 35.90 8.47
CA ALA A 342 -0.46 35.19 8.57
C ALA A 342 0.32 35.24 7.25
N PHE A 343 -0.39 35.19 6.12
CA PHE A 343 0.20 35.23 4.79
C PHE A 343 0.75 36.61 4.42
N GLU A 344 0.04 37.69 4.76
CA GLU A 344 0.46 39.08 4.52
C GLU A 344 1.70 39.46 5.34
N ARG A 345 1.85 38.91 6.55
CA ARG A 345 3.08 39.09 7.35
C ARG A 345 4.33 38.57 6.63
N ALA A 346 4.18 37.52 5.81
CA ALA A 346 5.28 36.98 5.02
C ALA A 346 5.35 37.59 3.60
N HIS A 347 4.21 38.08 3.06
CA HIS A 347 4.10 38.57 1.69
C HIS A 347 3.12 39.76 1.57
N PRO A 348 3.57 41.00 1.84
CA PRO A 348 2.71 42.19 1.79
C PRO A 348 2.02 42.37 0.42
N GLY A 349 0.73 42.73 0.42
CA GLY A 349 -0.04 43.05 -0.78
C GLY A 349 -0.55 41.86 -1.61
N ARG A 350 -0.46 40.62 -1.11
CA ARG A 350 -0.92 39.42 -1.83
C ARG A 350 -2.36 39.00 -1.49
N CYS A 351 -2.97 39.56 -0.45
CA CYS A 351 -4.37 39.31 -0.11
C CYS A 351 -5.31 40.14 -1.01
N ALA A 352 -6.44 39.56 -1.42
CA ALA A 352 -7.37 40.19 -2.38
C ALA A 352 -8.04 41.48 -1.84
N ARG A 353 -7.91 41.75 -0.53
CA ARG A 353 -8.11 43.05 0.08
C ARG A 353 -6.95 43.28 1.03
N ASP A 354 -6.10 44.24 0.69
CA ASP A 354 -4.96 44.72 1.48
C ASP A 354 -5.47 45.06 2.89
N CYS A 355 -4.96 44.41 3.93
CA CYS A 355 -5.37 44.68 5.33
C CYS A 355 -4.85 46.03 5.88
N GLY A 356 -4.32 46.91 5.03
CA GLY A 356 -3.59 48.12 5.42
C GLY A 356 -4.16 49.44 4.89
N LYS A 357 -5.48 49.55 4.69
CA LYS A 357 -6.18 50.84 4.51
C LYS A 357 -7.37 50.98 5.43
#